data_AF-A0AAN6UAJ0-F1
#
_entry.id   AF-A0AAN6UAJ0-F1
#
_cell.length_a   1.000
_cell.length_b   1.000
_cell.length_c   1.000
_cell.angle_alpha   90.00
_cell.angle_beta   90.00
_cell.angle_gamma   90.00
#
_symmetry.space_group_name_H-M   'P 1'
#
loop_
_entity.id
_entity.type
_entity.pdbx_description
1 polymer ?
#
loop_
_entity_poly.entity_id
_entity_poly.type
_entity_poly.pdbx_seq_one_letter_code
_entity_poly.pdbx_strand_id
1 'polypeptide(L)'
;MSDADADTISARISPSCPPETQRVLTAAWAHDLEAVKKLLDEPGKARVQDPTTGETPLHAAIRSCGSPSEQDDDPADLEAARKVVYELLLWGAIWNDVDDHNETPGCVARRLARTELYNLCVEAGVRAEMLFGVMDGYEELGSEGEDVEVVDLDEEDTGMVVVGEDGDEPPELVDIEANGQNKTAEEEVQEDEPQFRPPKDHTEADVISEAYLRSKLTYSDGKLVDDKGNGVMMAWETDIMRQSVDALLPGKEPGKRILNIGFGMGIIDTMLAETKPSRHHIIEAHPGVLEHISSPGSKFGAAWEESGPAPGAFKVYKGKWQEACHQLLEEGQIYDAIYFDTFGEDYSQLRMFFTEFIPGLLDSEGRFGFFNGLGADRMICYDVYTKVVELHLVDAGLDVDWKVIDVEMSHLAEAGKGEWEGVKRRYWTLDKYRLPTCTFLG
;
A
#
# COMPACT_ATOMS: atom_id res chain seq x y z
N MET A 1 31.33 -3.21 10.92
CA MET A 1 31.14 -4.63 11.27
C MET A 1 30.75 -5.36 10.00
N SER A 2 31.10 -6.63 9.84
CA SER A 2 30.51 -7.41 8.74
C SER A 2 29.03 -7.65 9.06
N ASP A 3 28.19 -7.87 8.06
CA ASP A 3 26.77 -8.18 8.28
C ASP A 3 26.59 -9.40 9.20
N ALA A 4 27.51 -10.37 9.12
CA ALA A 4 27.54 -11.55 9.99
C ALA A 4 27.82 -11.22 11.47
N ASP A 5 28.58 -10.17 11.78
CA ASP A 5 28.83 -9.76 13.16
C ASP A 5 27.61 -9.03 13.76
N ALA A 6 26.83 -8.34 12.91
CA ALA A 6 25.61 -7.62 13.29
C ALA A 6 24.43 -8.58 13.54
N ASP A 7 24.43 -9.74 12.89
CA ASP A 7 23.38 -10.77 13.00
C ASP A 7 23.63 -11.81 14.11
N THR A 8 24.55 -11.57 15.05
CA THR A 8 24.76 -12.51 16.17
C THR A 8 23.69 -12.38 17.26
N ILE A 9 23.38 -13.47 17.97
CA ILE A 9 22.37 -13.45 19.04
C ILE A 9 22.67 -12.38 20.11
N SER A 10 23.95 -12.18 20.46
CA SER A 10 24.38 -11.17 21.43
C SER A 10 24.31 -9.74 20.90
N ALA A 11 24.29 -9.56 19.58
CA ALA A 11 24.10 -8.24 18.96
C ALA A 11 22.61 -7.87 18.85
N ARG A 12 21.73 -8.87 18.74
CA ARG A 12 20.29 -8.66 18.56
C ARG A 12 19.48 -8.73 19.84
N ILE A 13 19.87 -9.57 20.80
CA ILE A 13 19.21 -9.66 22.11
C ILE A 13 20.09 -8.92 23.12
N SER A 14 19.68 -7.70 23.45
CA SER A 14 20.44 -6.80 24.30
C SER A 14 20.53 -7.32 25.74
N PRO A 15 21.60 -7.00 26.49
CA PRO A 15 21.68 -7.33 27.92
C PRO A 15 20.59 -6.65 28.77
N SER A 16 20.00 -5.58 28.26
CA SER A 16 18.89 -4.83 28.84
C SER A 16 17.51 -5.40 28.50
N CYS A 17 17.44 -6.41 27.64
CA CYS A 17 16.19 -7.07 27.26
C CYS A 17 15.51 -7.66 28.51
N PRO A 18 14.20 -7.40 28.72
CA PRO A 18 13.46 -8.00 29.83
C PRO A 18 13.60 -9.53 29.84
N PRO A 19 13.80 -10.18 31.01
CA PRO A 19 14.05 -11.62 31.07
C PRO A 19 12.96 -12.50 30.44
N GLU A 20 11.71 -12.04 30.41
CA GLU A 20 10.62 -12.76 29.74
C GLU A 20 10.74 -12.68 28.23
N THR A 21 10.92 -11.48 27.68
CA THR A 21 11.20 -11.25 26.25
C THR A 21 12.42 -12.04 25.80
N GLN A 22 13.51 -12.00 26.56
CA GLN A 22 14.74 -12.72 26.26
C GLN A 22 14.51 -14.24 26.12
N ARG A 23 13.64 -14.84 26.95
CA ARG A 23 13.30 -16.28 26.83
C ARG A 23 12.59 -16.59 25.53
N VAL A 24 11.61 -15.77 25.14
CA VAL A 24 10.87 -15.96 23.87
C VAL A 24 11.82 -15.80 22.68
N LEU A 25 12.61 -14.72 22.66
CA LEU A 25 13.58 -14.46 21.58
C LEU A 25 14.62 -15.58 21.46
N THR A 26 15.15 -16.05 22.59
CA THR A 26 16.15 -17.14 22.58
C THR A 26 15.55 -18.48 22.16
N ALA A 27 14.31 -18.79 22.57
CA ALA A 27 13.61 -20.00 22.12
C ALA A 27 13.31 -19.96 20.61
N ALA A 28 12.91 -18.79 20.10
CA ALA A 28 12.70 -18.57 18.67
C ALA A 28 14.02 -18.68 17.89
N TRP A 29 15.11 -18.09 18.38
CA TRP A 29 16.45 -18.19 17.79
C TRP A 29 16.96 -19.62 17.70
N ALA A 30 16.68 -20.44 18.72
CA ALA A 30 17.10 -21.85 18.76
C ALA A 30 16.19 -22.80 17.97
N HIS A 31 15.14 -22.28 17.32
CA HIS A 31 14.07 -23.03 16.66
C HIS A 31 13.42 -24.11 17.55
N ASP A 32 13.37 -23.89 18.87
CA ASP A 32 12.75 -24.82 19.83
C ASP A 32 11.22 -24.62 19.86
N LEU A 33 10.53 -25.30 18.95
CA LEU A 33 9.07 -25.21 18.81
C LEU A 33 8.31 -25.56 20.09
N GLU A 34 8.79 -26.53 20.87
CA GLU A 34 8.13 -26.95 22.11
C GLU A 34 8.29 -25.91 23.22
N ALA A 35 9.45 -25.24 23.29
CA ALA A 35 9.64 -24.12 24.19
C ALA A 35 8.81 -22.90 23.74
N VAL A 36 8.81 -22.58 22.45
CA VAL A 36 8.00 -21.48 21.89
C VAL A 36 6.53 -21.67 22.24
N LYS A 37 5.95 -22.85 21.97
CA LYS A 37 4.54 -23.14 22.31
C LYS A 37 4.20 -23.00 23.78
N LYS A 38 5.14 -23.32 24.68
CA LYS A 38 4.94 -23.14 26.12
C LYS A 38 5.04 -21.70 26.58
N LEU A 39 5.83 -20.89 25.87
CA LEU A 39 6.04 -19.48 26.17
C LEU A 39 4.98 -18.57 25.53
N LEU A 40 4.30 -19.04 24.48
CA LEU A 40 3.13 -18.41 23.88
C LEU A 40 1.85 -18.90 24.58
N ASP A 41 1.79 -18.74 25.89
CA ASP A 41 0.66 -19.17 26.73
C ASP A 41 -0.41 -18.09 26.92
N GLU A 42 -0.06 -16.83 26.64
CA GLU A 42 -0.94 -15.66 26.75
C GLU A 42 -0.87 -14.78 25.49
N PRO A 43 -1.97 -14.06 25.15
CA PRO A 43 -1.96 -13.08 24.06
C PRO A 43 -0.84 -12.04 24.21
N GLY A 44 -0.24 -11.64 23.09
CA GLY A 44 0.82 -10.61 23.07
C GLY A 44 2.25 -11.15 23.23
N LYS A 45 2.46 -12.37 23.74
CA LYS A 45 3.81 -12.95 23.88
C LYS A 45 4.55 -13.15 22.54
N ALA A 46 3.82 -13.28 21.43
CA ALA A 46 4.40 -13.35 20.08
C ALA A 46 4.84 -11.98 19.53
N ARG A 47 4.40 -10.87 20.14
CA ARG A 47 4.66 -9.47 19.74
C ARG A 47 5.71 -8.79 20.60
N VAL A 48 6.33 -9.52 21.53
CA VAL A 48 7.39 -8.96 22.38
C VAL A 48 8.57 -8.51 21.53
N GLN A 49 9.27 -7.49 21.99
CA GLN A 49 10.37 -6.90 21.24
C GLN A 49 11.51 -6.51 22.19
N ASP A 50 12.76 -6.69 21.74
CA ASP A 50 13.90 -6.12 22.45
C ASP A 50 13.83 -4.59 22.40
N PRO A 51 13.88 -3.89 23.56
CA PRO A 51 13.66 -2.45 23.61
C PRO A 51 14.80 -1.61 23.01
N THR A 52 15.96 -2.22 22.80
CA THR A 52 17.14 -1.53 22.23
C THR A 52 17.26 -1.80 20.74
N THR A 53 17.10 -3.05 20.32
CA THR A 53 17.40 -3.48 18.95
C THR A 53 16.15 -3.64 18.09
N GLY A 54 14.97 -3.68 18.69
CA GLY A 54 13.74 -3.98 17.95
C GLY A 54 13.61 -5.44 17.53
N GLU A 55 14.47 -6.35 18.03
CA GLU A 55 14.40 -7.76 17.65
C GLU A 55 13.10 -8.40 18.17
N THR A 56 12.29 -8.92 17.25
CA THR A 56 11.07 -9.69 17.57
C THR A 56 11.33 -11.20 17.45
N PRO A 57 10.45 -12.07 17.98
CA PRO A 57 10.59 -13.52 17.81
C PRO A 57 10.69 -13.95 16.34
N LEU A 58 10.00 -13.26 15.43
CA LEU A 58 10.09 -13.52 13.99
C LEU A 58 11.47 -13.16 13.43
N HIS A 59 12.01 -11.99 13.78
CA HIS A 59 13.37 -11.62 13.41
C HIS A 59 14.36 -12.68 13.91
N ALA A 60 14.29 -13.06 15.19
CA ALA A 60 15.20 -14.02 15.80
C ALA A 60 15.16 -15.41 15.13
N ALA A 61 13.96 -15.93 14.85
CA ALA A 61 13.79 -17.21 14.17
C ALA A 61 14.34 -17.21 12.74
N ILE A 62 14.19 -16.11 12.01
CA ILE A 62 14.65 -16.01 10.62
C ILE A 62 16.16 -15.75 10.58
N ARG A 63 16.65 -14.81 11.39
CA ARG A 63 18.04 -14.35 11.38
C ARG A 63 19.04 -15.44 11.77
N SER A 64 18.66 -16.27 12.74
CA SER A 64 19.45 -17.43 13.18
C SER A 64 19.74 -18.46 12.09
N CYS A 65 18.95 -18.49 11.00
CA CYS A 65 19.21 -19.38 9.86
C CYS A 65 20.45 -18.96 9.04
N GLY A 66 20.88 -17.70 9.13
CA GLY A 66 21.94 -17.16 8.28
C GLY A 66 21.65 -17.28 6.77
N SER A 67 22.65 -16.96 5.95
CA SER A 67 22.57 -17.20 4.50
C SER A 67 22.90 -18.65 4.17
N PRO A 68 22.28 -19.26 3.14
CA PRO A 68 22.63 -20.60 2.67
C PRO A 68 24.13 -20.76 2.41
N SER A 69 24.73 -21.83 2.93
CA SER A 69 26.13 -22.18 2.69
C SER A 69 26.24 -23.66 2.32
N GLU A 70 27.25 -24.04 1.52
CA GLU A 70 27.44 -25.45 1.11
C GLU A 70 27.73 -26.40 2.29
N GLN A 71 28.05 -25.87 3.48
CA GLN A 71 28.50 -26.64 4.64
C GLN A 71 27.49 -26.63 5.80
N ASP A 72 26.67 -25.58 5.93
CA ASP A 72 25.81 -25.33 7.09
C ASP A 72 24.32 -25.13 6.74
N ASP A 73 23.88 -25.51 5.54
CA ASP A 73 22.46 -25.40 5.13
C ASP A 73 21.73 -26.74 5.29
N ASP A 74 21.46 -27.15 6.54
CA ASP A 74 20.70 -28.36 6.85
C ASP A 74 19.19 -28.13 6.59
N PRO A 75 18.55 -28.90 5.68
CA PRO A 75 17.11 -28.81 5.46
C PRO A 75 16.26 -29.06 6.71
N ALA A 76 16.77 -29.83 7.69
CA ALA A 76 16.05 -30.08 8.94
C ALA A 76 15.97 -28.83 9.82
N ASP A 77 17.03 -28.03 9.86
CA ASP A 77 17.08 -26.77 10.61
C ASP A 77 16.17 -25.72 9.97
N LEU A 78 16.18 -25.61 8.64
CA LEU A 78 15.26 -24.71 7.92
C LEU A 78 13.79 -25.10 8.14
N GLU A 79 13.48 -26.40 8.16
CA GLU A 79 12.14 -26.90 8.46
C GLU A 79 11.73 -26.62 9.92
N ALA A 80 12.67 -26.68 10.87
CA ALA A 80 12.42 -26.29 12.26
C ALA A 80 12.11 -24.79 12.37
N ALA A 81 12.92 -23.95 11.71
CA ALA A 81 12.69 -22.50 11.61
C ALA A 81 11.30 -22.20 11.01
N ARG A 82 10.95 -22.88 9.91
CA ARG A 82 9.65 -22.72 9.23
C ARG A 82 8.47 -23.00 10.17
N LYS A 83 8.55 -24.05 10.99
CA LYS A 83 7.50 -24.38 11.97
C LYS A 83 7.39 -23.31 13.06
N VAL A 84 8.52 -22.81 13.55
CA VAL A 84 8.54 -21.75 14.58
C VAL A 84 7.98 -20.44 14.04
N VAL A 85 8.40 -20.01 12.85
CA VAL A 85 7.87 -18.82 12.18
C VAL A 85 6.36 -18.95 11.98
N TYR A 86 5.89 -20.11 11.49
CA TYR A 86 4.46 -20.36 11.31
C TYR A 86 3.69 -20.29 12.63
N GLU A 87 4.19 -20.91 13.70
CA GLU A 87 3.57 -20.85 15.03
C GLU A 87 3.50 -19.42 15.57
N LEU A 88 4.59 -18.65 15.45
CA LEU A 88 4.63 -17.25 15.88
C LEU A 88 3.59 -16.40 15.15
N LEU A 89 3.44 -16.59 13.84
CA LEU A 89 2.43 -15.90 13.03
C LEU A 89 1.00 -16.29 13.44
N LEU A 90 0.74 -17.56 13.79
CA LEU A 90 -0.56 -17.99 14.30
C LEU A 90 -0.92 -17.35 15.65
N TRP A 91 0.08 -17.08 16.49
CA TRP A 91 -0.09 -16.38 17.77
C TRP A 91 -0.04 -14.85 17.67
N GLY A 92 -0.13 -14.32 16.44
CA GLY A 92 -0.27 -12.89 16.19
C GLY A 92 1.03 -12.11 16.23
N ALA A 93 2.19 -12.74 15.97
CA ALA A 93 3.41 -12.00 15.67
C ALA A 93 3.20 -11.11 14.43
N ILE A 94 3.75 -9.90 14.48
CA ILE A 94 3.53 -8.86 13.46
C ILE A 94 4.58 -9.02 12.35
N TRP A 95 4.12 -9.14 11.10
CA TRP A 95 4.96 -9.45 9.94
C TRP A 95 5.75 -8.24 9.42
N ASN A 96 5.31 -7.02 9.75
CA ASN A 96 5.86 -5.75 9.32
C ASN A 96 6.50 -4.92 10.45
N ASP A 97 6.63 -5.46 11.67
CA ASP A 97 7.45 -4.83 12.72
C ASP A 97 8.86 -4.61 12.20
N VAL A 98 9.48 -3.50 12.57
CA VAL A 98 10.85 -3.18 12.18
C VAL A 98 11.81 -3.29 13.35
N ASP A 99 13.05 -3.63 13.04
CA ASP A 99 14.17 -3.57 13.96
C ASP A 99 14.93 -2.22 13.88
N ASP A 100 16.00 -2.08 14.66
CA ASP A 100 16.90 -0.91 14.68
C ASP A 100 17.66 -0.68 13.35
N HIS A 101 17.64 -1.64 12.43
CA HIS A 101 18.16 -1.51 11.06
C HIS A 101 17.05 -1.13 10.07
N ASN A 102 15.83 -0.87 10.55
CA ASN A 102 14.63 -0.64 9.75
C ASN A 102 14.31 -1.84 8.83
N GLU A 103 14.69 -3.06 9.24
CA GLU A 103 14.34 -4.30 8.56
C GLU A 103 13.10 -4.91 9.21
N THR A 104 12.18 -5.42 8.39
CA THR A 104 11.12 -6.33 8.88
C THR A 104 11.61 -7.78 8.87
N PRO A 105 10.89 -8.75 9.48
CA PRO A 105 11.24 -10.16 9.36
C PRO A 105 11.37 -10.62 7.91
N GLY A 106 10.51 -10.10 7.02
CA GLY A 106 10.59 -10.32 5.58
C GLY A 106 11.84 -9.69 4.92
N CYS A 107 12.24 -8.49 5.34
CA CYS A 107 13.50 -7.89 4.88
C CYS A 107 14.71 -8.76 5.24
N VAL A 108 14.78 -9.24 6.48
CA VAL A 108 15.84 -10.15 6.95
C VAL A 108 15.83 -11.45 6.16
N ALA A 109 14.67 -12.08 5.99
CA ALA A 109 14.54 -13.31 5.20
C ALA A 109 15.05 -13.13 3.76
N ARG A 110 14.70 -12.00 3.12
CA ARG A 110 15.14 -11.68 1.76
C ARG A 110 16.65 -11.44 1.69
N ARG A 111 17.21 -10.65 2.62
CA ARG A 111 18.65 -10.38 2.70
C ARG A 111 19.48 -11.65 2.89
N LEU A 112 18.96 -12.60 3.68
CA LEU A 112 19.57 -13.90 3.92
C LEU A 112 19.24 -14.95 2.83
N ALA A 113 18.54 -14.58 1.75
CA ALA A 113 18.10 -15.49 0.69
C ALA A 113 17.27 -16.70 1.19
N ARG A 114 16.50 -16.52 2.27
CA ARG A 114 15.59 -17.52 2.85
C ARG A 114 14.18 -17.40 2.24
N THR A 115 14.04 -17.78 0.97
CA THR A 115 12.81 -17.61 0.18
C THR A 115 11.56 -18.23 0.82
N GLU A 116 11.66 -19.40 1.43
CA GLU A 116 10.49 -20.04 2.07
C GLU A 116 9.99 -19.26 3.29
N LEU A 117 10.90 -18.75 4.12
CA LEU A 117 10.56 -17.92 5.27
C LEU A 117 10.03 -16.55 4.84
N TYR A 118 10.61 -15.98 3.77
CA TYR A 118 10.10 -14.76 3.15
C TYR A 118 8.64 -14.93 2.69
N ASN A 119 8.32 -16.04 2.03
CA ASN A 119 6.96 -16.32 1.58
C ASN A 119 5.97 -16.46 2.75
N LEU A 120 6.37 -17.04 3.88
CA LEU A 120 5.53 -17.08 5.08
C LEU A 120 5.19 -15.67 5.60
N CYS A 121 6.16 -14.74 5.56
CA CYS A 121 5.92 -13.34 5.91
C CYS A 121 4.97 -12.66 4.92
N VAL A 122 5.15 -12.89 3.60
CA VAL A 122 4.23 -12.36 2.57
C VAL A 122 2.81 -12.89 2.80
N GLU A 123 2.66 -14.19 2.99
CA GLU A 123 1.35 -14.81 3.22
C GLU A 123 0.69 -14.32 4.50
N ALA A 124 1.49 -14.06 5.55
CA ALA A 124 0.98 -13.45 6.77
C ALA A 124 0.47 -12.02 6.53
N GLY A 125 1.22 -11.21 5.77
CA GLY A 125 0.78 -9.88 5.38
C GLY A 125 -0.52 -9.92 4.60
N VAL A 126 -0.61 -10.78 3.57
CA VAL A 126 -1.85 -10.94 2.80
C VAL A 126 -3.02 -11.37 3.69
N ARG A 127 -2.83 -12.34 4.59
CA ARG A 127 -3.90 -12.74 5.52
C ARG A 127 -4.34 -11.61 6.44
N ALA A 128 -3.40 -10.81 6.94
CA ALA A 128 -3.71 -9.67 7.80
C ALA A 128 -4.54 -8.64 7.03
N GLU A 129 -4.08 -8.21 5.85
CA GLU A 129 -4.78 -7.23 5.01
C GLU A 129 -6.18 -7.70 4.60
N MET A 130 -6.32 -8.98 4.21
CA MET A 130 -7.62 -9.55 3.85
C MET A 130 -8.57 -9.66 5.05
N LEU A 131 -8.04 -9.92 6.26
CA LEU A 131 -8.86 -9.99 7.48
C LEU A 131 -9.35 -8.60 7.88
N PHE A 132 -8.48 -7.59 7.88
CA PHE A 132 -8.85 -6.21 8.15
C PHE A 132 -9.87 -5.68 7.13
N GLY A 133 -9.74 -6.09 5.87
CA GLY A 133 -10.73 -5.77 4.83
C GLY A 133 -12.13 -6.36 5.05
N VAL A 134 -12.30 -7.37 5.91
CA VAL A 134 -13.59 -8.00 6.24
C VAL A 134 -14.21 -7.47 7.54
N MET A 135 -13.41 -6.92 8.47
CA MET A 135 -13.86 -6.58 9.82
C MET A 135 -14.59 -5.22 9.95
N ASP A 136 -14.82 -4.49 8.85
CA ASP A 136 -15.45 -3.15 8.79
C ASP A 136 -14.85 -2.12 9.76
N GLY A 137 -13.93 -1.32 9.22
CA GLY A 137 -13.25 -0.23 9.90
C GLY A 137 -11.74 -0.38 9.73
N TYR A 138 -11.21 0.30 8.73
CA TYR A 138 -9.76 0.38 8.47
C TYR A 138 -9.10 1.13 9.64
N GLU A 139 -8.83 0.46 10.75
CA GLU A 139 -7.69 0.86 11.59
C GLU A 139 -6.45 0.39 10.83
N GLU A 140 -5.90 1.31 10.03
CA GLU A 140 -4.57 1.18 9.48
C GLU A 140 -3.64 0.73 10.62
N LEU A 141 -2.86 -0.34 10.41
CA LEU A 141 -1.80 -0.70 11.35
C LEU A 141 -0.79 0.45 11.35
N GLY A 142 -1.03 1.43 12.21
CA GLY A 142 -0.27 2.66 12.28
C GLY A 142 1.17 2.35 12.63
N SER A 143 2.09 2.84 11.78
CA SER A 143 3.35 3.34 12.30
C SER A 143 3.04 4.59 13.13
N GLU A 144 2.75 4.39 14.42
CA GLU A 144 2.47 5.42 15.45
C GLU A 144 1.85 6.74 14.93
N GLY A 145 0.51 6.79 14.90
CA GLY A 145 -0.27 8.01 14.82
C GLY A 145 -1.43 7.92 15.81
N GLU A 146 -1.50 8.88 16.73
CA GLU A 146 -2.52 9.00 17.77
C GLU A 146 -3.95 8.98 17.21
N ASP A 147 -4.85 8.37 17.99
CA ASP A 147 -6.29 8.27 17.80
C ASP A 147 -6.92 9.54 17.19
N VAL A 148 -7.53 9.41 16.01
CA VAL A 148 -8.45 10.43 15.49
C VAL A 148 -9.85 9.84 15.56
N GLU A 149 -10.61 10.28 16.56
CA GLU A 149 -12.07 10.08 16.62
C GLU A 149 -12.70 10.55 15.31
N VAL A 150 -13.21 9.61 14.52
CA VAL A 150 -14.16 9.90 13.44
C VAL A 150 -15.49 10.16 14.13
N VAL A 151 -15.80 11.44 14.36
CA VAL A 151 -17.15 11.88 14.72
C VAL A 151 -18.04 11.70 13.50
N ASP A 152 -18.84 10.63 13.51
CA ASP A 152 -19.98 10.47 12.60
C ASP A 152 -20.90 11.69 12.74
N LEU A 153 -21.02 12.45 11.64
CA LEU A 153 -22.02 13.49 11.49
C LEU A 153 -23.30 12.83 10.94
N ASP A 154 -24.33 12.84 11.77
CA ASP A 154 -25.70 12.39 11.54
C ASP A 154 -26.19 12.52 10.08
N GLU A 155 -26.58 11.40 9.47
CA GLU A 155 -27.54 11.38 8.35
C GLU A 155 -28.97 11.29 8.91
N GLU A 156 -29.70 12.40 8.87
CA GLU A 156 -31.15 12.41 9.02
C GLU A 156 -31.85 11.89 7.75
N ASP A 157 -32.79 10.99 7.98
CA ASP A 157 -34.05 10.77 7.25
C ASP A 157 -34.03 10.00 5.92
N THR A 158 -34.29 8.69 6.00
CA THR A 158 -35.40 8.11 5.22
C THR A 158 -36.16 7.07 6.03
N GLY A 159 -37.40 7.42 6.40
CA GLY A 159 -38.31 6.55 7.13
C GLY A 159 -38.81 5.33 6.33
N MET A 160 -38.93 4.20 7.02
CA MET A 160 -39.92 3.18 6.69
C MET A 160 -40.45 2.51 7.97
N VAL A 161 -41.73 2.76 8.26
CA VAL A 161 -42.48 2.18 9.38
C VAL A 161 -43.16 0.90 8.91
N VAL A 162 -42.92 -0.22 9.58
CA VAL A 162 -43.87 -1.35 9.64
C VAL A 162 -43.87 -1.91 11.07
N VAL A 163 -45.07 -2.01 11.66
CA VAL A 163 -45.34 -2.43 13.05
C VAL A 163 -46.01 -3.81 13.08
N GLY A 164 -45.66 -4.64 14.08
CA GLY A 164 -46.45 -5.77 14.63
C GLY A 164 -45.64 -7.07 14.79
N GLU A 165 -45.01 -7.33 15.95
CA GLU A 165 -45.49 -8.11 17.13
C GLU A 165 -45.50 -9.65 16.94
N ASP A 166 -44.50 -10.36 17.48
CA ASP A 166 -44.59 -11.18 18.73
C ASP A 166 -43.50 -12.27 18.83
N GLY A 167 -42.74 -12.23 19.94
CA GLY A 167 -42.28 -13.35 20.80
C GLY A 167 -41.38 -14.46 20.27
N ASP A 168 -40.07 -14.41 20.60
CA ASP A 168 -39.40 -15.40 21.48
C ASP A 168 -37.93 -14.99 21.73
N GLU A 169 -37.51 -15.01 23.00
CA GLU A 169 -36.21 -14.57 23.52
C GLU A 169 -35.02 -15.44 23.07
N PRO A 170 -33.86 -14.84 22.73
CA PRO A 170 -32.54 -15.46 22.86
C PRO A 170 -31.83 -14.99 24.15
N PRO A 171 -30.90 -15.78 24.72
CA PRO A 171 -30.39 -15.58 26.07
C PRO A 171 -29.41 -14.40 26.21
N GLU A 172 -29.43 -13.82 27.42
CA GLU A 172 -28.62 -12.71 27.94
C GLU A 172 -27.14 -12.77 27.53
N LEU A 173 -26.71 -11.74 26.78
CA LEU A 173 -25.32 -11.31 26.69
C LEU A 173 -25.06 -10.34 27.84
N VAL A 174 -23.99 -10.61 28.60
CA VAL A 174 -23.54 -9.78 29.70
C VAL A 174 -23.04 -8.43 29.19
N ASP A 175 -23.70 -7.35 29.61
CA ASP A 175 -23.26 -5.98 29.43
C ASP A 175 -21.92 -5.77 30.16
N ILE A 176 -20.86 -5.46 29.42
CA ILE A 176 -19.70 -4.76 29.98
C ILE A 176 -19.96 -3.28 29.71
N GLU A 177 -20.53 -2.62 30.72
CA GLU A 177 -20.78 -1.18 30.71
C GLU A 177 -19.46 -0.42 30.48
N ALA A 178 -19.47 0.37 29.41
CA ALA A 178 -18.56 1.49 29.21
C ALA A 178 -18.72 2.49 30.37
N ASN A 179 -17.69 2.63 31.20
CA ASN A 179 -17.66 3.67 32.22
C ASN A 179 -16.66 4.75 31.83
N GLY A 180 -17.13 5.68 30.99
CA GLY A 180 -16.58 7.01 30.91
C GLY A 180 -16.95 7.78 32.18
N GLN A 181 -16.03 7.89 33.14
CA GLN A 181 -16.09 8.89 34.19
C GLN A 181 -14.74 9.55 34.43
N ASN A 182 -14.65 10.76 33.90
CA ASN A 182 -13.68 11.79 34.20
C ASN A 182 -13.66 12.07 35.71
N LYS A 183 -12.59 11.63 36.40
CA LYS A 183 -12.22 12.14 37.72
C LYS A 183 -10.71 12.35 37.75
N THR A 184 -10.34 13.62 37.80
CA THR A 184 -9.03 14.12 38.22
C THR A 184 -8.53 13.41 39.47
N ALA A 185 -7.51 12.57 39.32
CA ALA A 185 -6.70 12.02 40.40
C ALA A 185 -5.27 11.84 39.88
N GLU A 186 -4.39 12.70 40.39
CA GLU A 186 -2.95 12.51 40.63
C GLU A 186 -2.24 11.44 39.79
N GLU A 187 -1.35 11.91 38.90
CA GLU A 187 -0.33 11.11 38.20
C GLU A 187 0.45 10.24 39.20
N GLU A 188 0.05 8.98 39.33
CA GLU A 188 0.98 7.91 39.66
C GLU A 188 1.78 7.63 38.39
N VAL A 189 3.02 8.11 38.36
CA VAL A 189 4.02 7.72 37.37
C VAL A 189 4.23 6.21 37.51
N GLN A 190 3.56 5.42 36.68
CA GLN A 190 4.04 4.09 36.33
C GLN A 190 5.36 4.31 35.58
N GLU A 191 6.44 3.68 36.05
CA GLU A 191 7.69 3.64 35.30
C GLU A 191 7.38 2.97 33.95
N ASP A 192 7.33 3.74 32.86
CA ASP A 192 7.19 3.21 31.51
C ASP A 192 8.27 2.14 31.30
N GLU A 193 7.86 0.88 31.10
CA GLU A 193 8.79 -0.15 30.67
C GLU A 193 9.46 0.34 29.37
N PRO A 194 10.78 0.15 29.22
CA PRO A 194 11.47 0.61 28.01
C PRO A 194 10.85 -0.10 26.81
N GLN A 195 10.26 0.68 25.89
CA GLN A 195 9.70 0.20 24.63
C GLN A 195 10.64 0.58 23.49
N PHE A 196 10.81 -0.32 22.52
CA PHE A 196 11.56 -0.02 21.31
C PHE A 196 10.90 1.13 20.55
N ARG A 197 11.72 2.02 20.01
CA ARG A 197 11.28 3.10 19.12
C ARG A 197 11.91 2.86 17.76
N PRO A 198 11.10 2.61 16.71
CA PRO A 198 11.61 2.47 15.35
C PRO A 198 12.53 3.63 14.98
N PRO A 199 13.57 3.40 14.15
CA PRO A 199 14.33 4.48 13.57
C PRO A 199 13.37 5.47 12.90
N LYS A 200 13.49 6.75 13.22
CA LYS A 200 12.68 7.80 12.58
C LYS A 200 13.01 7.82 11.10
N ASP A 201 12.20 7.18 10.27
CA ASP A 201 12.03 7.64 8.91
C ASP A 201 11.36 9.03 8.98
N HIS A 202 11.55 9.86 7.96
CA HIS A 202 10.95 11.19 7.87
C HIS A 202 9.41 11.16 7.67
N THR A 203 8.74 10.13 8.20
CA THR A 203 7.32 9.82 8.09
C THR A 203 6.53 10.64 9.13
N GLU A 204 6.30 11.91 8.79
CA GLU A 204 5.12 12.63 9.30
C GLU A 204 3.96 12.40 8.33
N ALA A 205 2.77 12.18 8.89
CA ALA A 205 1.41 12.08 8.32
C ALA A 205 1.29 11.82 6.81
N ASP A 206 0.61 10.72 6.47
CA ASP A 206 0.27 10.39 5.10
C ASP A 206 -0.45 11.52 4.38
N VAL A 207 -0.19 11.60 3.07
CA VAL A 207 -0.81 12.60 2.21
C VAL A 207 -2.23 12.15 1.93
N ILE A 208 -3.19 12.73 2.63
CA ILE A 208 -4.62 12.52 2.34
C ILE A 208 -5.11 13.44 1.22
N SER A 209 -6.10 12.98 0.46
CA SER A 209 -6.63 13.64 -0.74
C SER A 209 -7.04 15.09 -0.48
N GLU A 210 -7.69 15.38 0.65
CA GLU A 210 -8.06 16.75 1.01
C GLU A 210 -6.86 17.69 1.19
N ALA A 211 -5.79 17.20 1.83
CA ALA A 211 -4.59 17.98 2.04
C ALA A 211 -3.87 18.23 0.71
N TYR A 212 -3.79 17.20 -0.13
CA TYR A 212 -3.24 17.31 -1.47
C TYR A 212 -3.98 18.36 -2.33
N LEU A 213 -5.31 18.30 -2.40
CA LEU A 213 -6.12 19.21 -3.22
C LEU A 213 -6.05 20.68 -2.76
N ARG A 214 -5.65 20.93 -1.50
CA ARG A 214 -5.43 22.28 -0.94
C ARG A 214 -3.97 22.73 -1.08
N SER A 215 -3.05 21.84 -1.44
CA SER A 215 -1.62 22.11 -1.51
C SER A 215 -1.27 23.02 -2.69
N LYS A 216 -0.13 23.70 -2.60
CA LYS A 216 0.46 24.39 -3.74
C LYS A 216 1.42 23.46 -4.48
N LEU A 217 1.19 23.26 -5.77
CA LEU A 217 2.11 22.50 -6.61
C LEU A 217 3.20 23.34 -7.24
N THR A 218 4.38 22.74 -7.40
CA THR A 218 5.51 23.31 -8.11
C THR A 218 5.91 22.36 -9.24
N TYR A 219 5.78 22.85 -10.48
CA TYR A 219 6.37 22.21 -11.66
C TYR A 219 7.82 22.64 -11.80
N SER A 220 8.71 21.67 -11.95
CA SER A 220 10.12 21.89 -12.31
C SER A 220 10.54 20.93 -13.42
N ASP A 221 11.78 21.04 -13.91
CA ASP A 221 12.25 20.20 -15.01
C ASP A 221 12.22 18.72 -14.59
N GLY A 222 11.22 17.99 -15.09
CA GLY A 222 10.99 16.59 -14.81
C GLY A 222 10.30 16.24 -13.49
N LYS A 223 9.79 17.19 -12.70
CA LYS A 223 9.15 16.89 -11.40
C LYS A 223 7.93 17.74 -11.11
N LEU A 224 6.92 17.12 -10.52
CA LEU A 224 5.78 17.76 -9.88
C LEU A 224 5.81 17.45 -8.39
N VAL A 225 5.88 18.49 -7.55
CA VAL A 225 5.91 18.35 -6.08
C VAL A 225 4.85 19.22 -5.41
N ASP A 226 4.35 18.77 -4.26
CA ASP A 226 3.48 19.58 -3.39
C ASP A 226 4.29 20.57 -2.52
N ASP A 227 3.59 21.37 -1.72
CA ASP A 227 4.21 22.37 -0.84
C ASP A 227 4.94 21.79 0.37
N LYS A 228 4.69 20.51 0.68
CA LYS A 228 5.45 19.73 1.66
C LYS A 228 6.65 19.01 1.02
N GLY A 229 6.84 19.15 -0.29
CA GLY A 229 7.93 18.53 -1.05
C GLY A 229 7.70 17.06 -1.38
N ASN A 230 6.48 16.51 -1.24
CA ASN A 230 6.17 15.16 -1.69
C ASN A 230 6.20 15.11 -3.23
N GLY A 231 6.82 14.06 -3.78
CA GLY A 231 6.80 13.79 -5.21
C GLY A 231 5.41 13.33 -5.62
N VAL A 232 4.76 14.08 -6.50
CA VAL A 232 3.41 13.79 -7.04
C VAL A 232 3.52 13.04 -8.36
N MET A 233 4.44 13.45 -9.23
CA MET A 233 4.71 12.82 -10.53
C MET A 233 6.15 13.12 -10.94
N MET A 234 6.86 12.14 -11.51
CA MET A 234 8.28 12.28 -11.81
C MET A 234 8.64 11.76 -13.22
N ALA A 235 9.59 12.43 -13.88
CA ALA A 235 9.95 12.10 -15.27
C ALA A 235 10.60 10.73 -15.43
N TRP A 236 11.23 10.16 -14.40
CA TRP A 236 11.80 8.82 -14.46
C TRP A 236 10.74 7.73 -14.75
N GLU A 237 9.48 8.00 -14.43
CA GLU A 237 8.33 7.12 -14.71
C GLU A 237 7.93 7.10 -16.18
N THR A 238 8.54 7.94 -17.03
CA THR A 238 8.18 8.04 -18.47
C THR A 238 8.25 6.70 -19.19
N ASP A 239 9.22 5.85 -18.88
CA ASP A 239 9.32 4.53 -19.49
C ASP A 239 8.21 3.58 -19.02
N ILE A 240 7.87 3.62 -17.72
CA ILE A 240 6.72 2.88 -17.17
C ILE A 240 5.44 3.32 -17.89
N MET A 241 5.17 4.62 -17.98
CA MET A 241 3.99 5.17 -18.65
C MET A 241 3.92 4.76 -20.12
N ARG A 242 5.07 4.73 -20.81
CA ARG A 242 5.14 4.26 -22.21
C ARG A 242 4.76 2.79 -22.33
N GLN A 243 5.28 1.95 -21.44
CA GLN A 243 4.96 0.53 -21.42
C GLN A 243 3.50 0.29 -21.00
N SER A 244 2.91 1.16 -20.17
CA SER A 244 1.48 1.12 -19.83
C SER A 244 0.61 1.38 -21.06
N VAL A 245 0.94 2.38 -21.89
CA VAL A 245 0.24 2.61 -23.16
C VAL A 245 0.34 1.41 -24.10
N ASP A 246 1.53 0.80 -24.21
CA ASP A 246 1.73 -0.39 -25.06
C ASP A 246 0.91 -1.60 -24.58
N ALA A 247 0.75 -1.75 -23.27
CA ALA A 247 -0.01 -2.85 -22.66
C ALA A 247 -1.53 -2.64 -22.75
N LEU A 248 -2.00 -1.41 -22.55
CA LEU A 248 -3.41 -1.03 -22.68
C LEU A 248 -3.90 -1.01 -24.12
N LEU A 249 -3.04 -0.63 -25.07
CA LEU A 249 -3.38 -0.51 -26.49
C LEU A 249 -2.41 -1.32 -27.37
N PRO A 250 -2.48 -2.66 -27.35
CA PRO A 250 -1.65 -3.50 -28.21
C PRO A 250 -1.81 -3.12 -29.68
N GLY A 251 -0.69 -2.92 -30.38
CA GLY A 251 -0.70 -2.52 -31.79
C GLY A 251 -1.08 -1.05 -32.06
N LYS A 252 -1.49 -0.29 -31.03
CA LYS A 252 -1.84 1.14 -31.09
C LYS A 252 -2.82 1.46 -32.21
N GLU A 253 -3.86 0.63 -32.34
CA GLU A 253 -4.91 0.86 -33.32
C GLU A 253 -5.62 2.20 -33.06
N PRO A 254 -5.85 3.01 -34.10
CA PRO A 254 -6.55 4.28 -33.94
C PRO A 254 -8.02 4.07 -33.62
N GLY A 255 -8.66 5.11 -33.08
CA GLY A 255 -10.10 5.13 -32.85
C GLY A 255 -10.56 4.45 -31.57
N LYS A 256 -9.67 4.19 -30.61
CA LYS A 256 -10.01 3.67 -29.28
C LYS A 256 -10.62 4.79 -28.41
N ARG A 257 -11.48 4.39 -27.48
CA ARG A 257 -12.08 5.23 -26.44
C ARG A 257 -11.24 5.09 -25.17
N ILE A 258 -10.66 6.18 -24.72
CA ILE A 258 -9.66 6.19 -23.67
C ILE A 258 -10.14 7.07 -22.51
N LEU A 259 -10.00 6.56 -21.29
CA LEU A 259 -10.18 7.32 -20.04
C LEU A 259 -8.86 7.31 -19.27
N ASN A 260 -8.33 8.49 -18.94
CA ASN A 260 -7.25 8.67 -17.99
C ASN A 260 -7.78 9.36 -16.73
N ILE A 261 -7.37 8.87 -15.55
CA ILE A 261 -7.78 9.39 -14.24
C ILE A 261 -6.52 9.80 -13.50
N GLY A 262 -6.34 11.12 -13.33
CA GLY A 262 -5.10 11.73 -12.88
C GLY A 262 -4.25 12.19 -14.07
N PHE A 263 -4.15 13.51 -14.28
CA PHE A 263 -3.38 14.07 -15.39
C PHE A 263 -1.89 14.18 -15.04
N GLY A 264 -1.58 14.60 -13.80
CA GLY A 264 -0.21 14.83 -13.34
C GLY A 264 0.55 15.79 -14.26
N MET A 265 1.54 15.26 -14.97
CA MET A 265 2.35 16.01 -15.95
C MET A 265 1.91 15.81 -17.42
N GLY A 266 0.82 15.07 -17.67
CA GLY A 266 0.31 14.79 -19.02
C GLY A 266 1.20 13.86 -19.86
N ILE A 267 2.09 13.10 -19.21
CA ILE A 267 3.04 12.19 -19.87
C ILE A 267 2.30 11.08 -20.60
N ILE A 268 1.44 10.35 -19.88
CA ILE A 268 0.67 9.25 -20.47
C ILE A 268 -0.35 9.77 -21.48
N ASP A 269 -1.05 10.87 -21.17
CA ASP A 269 -2.02 11.48 -22.07
C ASP A 269 -1.39 11.91 -23.39
N THR A 270 -0.17 12.45 -23.37
CA THR A 270 0.56 12.79 -24.61
C THR A 270 0.75 11.56 -25.49
N MET A 271 1.13 10.43 -24.90
CA MET A 271 1.34 9.18 -25.63
C MET A 271 0.02 8.54 -26.10
N LEU A 272 -1.04 8.63 -25.31
CA LEU A 272 -2.38 8.16 -25.67
C LEU A 272 -2.95 8.99 -26.84
N ALA A 273 -2.79 10.32 -26.83
CA ALA A 273 -3.24 11.19 -27.90
C ALA A 273 -2.56 10.87 -29.25
N GLU A 274 -1.28 10.44 -29.24
CA GLU A 274 -0.55 10.01 -30.44
C GLU A 274 -1.15 8.77 -31.11
N THR A 275 -1.94 7.97 -30.38
CA THR A 275 -2.66 6.81 -30.94
C THR A 275 -3.88 7.19 -31.76
N LYS A 276 -4.26 8.48 -31.81
CA LYS A 276 -5.44 9.00 -32.51
C LYS A 276 -6.75 8.35 -32.02
N PRO A 277 -7.07 8.50 -30.72
CA PRO A 277 -8.30 7.96 -30.17
C PRO A 277 -9.55 8.59 -30.79
N SER A 278 -10.67 7.86 -30.79
CA SER A 278 -11.97 8.43 -31.14
C SER A 278 -12.57 9.22 -29.97
N ARG A 279 -12.13 8.92 -28.76
CA ARG A 279 -12.50 9.59 -27.51
C ARG A 279 -11.32 9.54 -26.54
N HIS A 280 -11.00 10.65 -25.91
CA HIS A 280 -9.96 10.74 -24.89
C HIS A 280 -10.47 11.65 -23.78
N HIS A 281 -10.85 11.03 -22.69
CA HIS A 281 -11.31 11.71 -21.49
C HIS A 281 -10.21 11.71 -20.44
N ILE A 282 -10.03 12.84 -19.79
CA ILE A 282 -9.05 13.06 -18.72
C ILE A 282 -9.83 13.56 -17.51
N ILE A 283 -9.64 12.95 -16.35
CA ILE A 283 -10.20 13.44 -15.10
C ILE A 283 -9.08 14.02 -14.24
N GLU A 284 -9.26 15.25 -13.76
CA GLU A 284 -8.29 15.94 -12.90
C GLU A 284 -8.98 16.84 -11.86
N ALA A 285 -8.55 16.71 -10.61
CA ALA A 285 -9.16 17.37 -9.46
C ALA A 285 -8.34 18.58 -8.98
N HIS A 286 -7.01 18.53 -9.10
CA HIS A 286 -6.13 19.49 -8.46
C HIS A 286 -6.14 20.84 -9.22
N PRO A 287 -6.50 21.97 -8.57
CA PRO A 287 -6.58 23.27 -9.23
C PRO A 287 -5.30 23.71 -9.96
N GLY A 288 -4.14 23.48 -9.34
CA GLY A 288 -2.83 23.78 -9.95
C GLY A 288 -2.50 22.93 -11.19
N VAL A 289 -2.99 21.69 -11.28
CA VAL A 289 -2.83 20.85 -12.47
C VAL A 289 -3.80 21.32 -13.57
N LEU A 290 -5.03 21.67 -13.22
CA LEU A 290 -6.00 22.27 -14.15
C LEU A 290 -5.52 23.60 -14.74
N GLU A 291 -4.83 24.42 -13.95
CA GLU A 291 -4.17 25.64 -14.42
C GLU A 291 -3.05 25.31 -15.42
N HIS A 292 -2.23 24.30 -15.12
CA HIS A 292 -1.18 23.83 -16.02
C HIS A 292 -1.76 23.31 -17.35
N ILE A 293 -2.81 22.48 -17.30
CA ILE A 293 -3.54 21.99 -18.49
C ILE A 293 -4.01 23.16 -19.36
N SER A 294 -4.49 24.24 -18.74
CA SER A 294 -4.99 25.43 -19.44
C SER A 294 -3.88 26.39 -19.92
N SER A 295 -2.63 26.11 -19.59
CA SER A 295 -1.50 26.98 -19.91
C SER A 295 -1.01 26.79 -21.36
N PRO A 296 -0.36 27.81 -21.97
CA PRO A 296 0.18 27.68 -23.33
C PRO A 296 1.27 26.61 -23.50
N GLY A 297 1.85 26.10 -22.40
CA GLY A 297 2.85 25.04 -22.42
C GLY A 297 2.26 23.63 -22.50
N SER A 298 0.97 23.48 -22.24
CA SER A 298 0.24 22.21 -22.32
C SER A 298 -0.24 21.94 -23.74
N LYS A 299 -0.22 20.66 -24.14
CA LYS A 299 -0.86 20.19 -25.39
C LYS A 299 -2.37 19.98 -25.25
N PHE A 300 -2.87 20.05 -24.02
CA PHE A 300 -4.26 19.80 -23.64
C PHE A 300 -4.97 21.12 -23.31
N GLY A 301 -6.25 21.05 -22.93
CA GLY A 301 -7.08 22.22 -22.64
C GLY A 301 -8.08 22.52 -23.76
N ALA A 302 -8.62 23.75 -23.79
CA ALA A 302 -9.79 24.09 -24.62
C ALA A 302 -9.59 23.83 -26.12
N ALA A 303 -8.44 24.22 -26.68
CA ALA A 303 -8.15 23.99 -28.10
C ALA A 303 -8.03 22.49 -28.44
N TRP A 304 -7.55 21.68 -27.50
CA TRP A 304 -7.50 20.22 -27.65
C TRP A 304 -8.90 19.61 -27.55
N GLU A 305 -9.73 20.03 -26.59
CA GLU A 305 -11.13 19.57 -26.48
C GLU A 305 -11.91 19.86 -27.78
N GLU A 306 -11.73 21.04 -28.37
CA GLU A 306 -12.35 21.44 -29.64
C GLU A 306 -11.83 20.66 -30.85
N SER A 307 -10.62 20.10 -30.76
CA SER A 307 -10.01 19.32 -31.86
C SER A 307 -10.53 17.90 -31.98
N GLY A 308 -11.36 17.45 -31.01
CA GLY A 308 -11.94 16.11 -31.01
C GLY A 308 -12.80 15.81 -32.24
N PRO A 309 -12.91 14.54 -32.65
CA PRO A 309 -13.66 14.15 -33.85
C PRO A 309 -15.19 14.38 -33.74
N ALA A 310 -15.70 14.60 -32.53
CA ALA A 310 -17.08 14.95 -32.25
C ALA A 310 -17.15 15.81 -30.97
N PRO A 311 -18.24 16.57 -30.75
CA PRO A 311 -18.43 17.32 -29.51
C PRO A 311 -18.30 16.42 -28.27
N GLY A 312 -17.44 16.84 -27.33
CA GLY A 312 -17.17 16.08 -26.11
C GLY A 312 -16.38 14.78 -26.31
N ALA A 313 -15.83 14.52 -27.51
CA ALA A 313 -14.97 13.36 -27.72
C ALA A 313 -13.63 13.51 -26.98
N PHE A 314 -13.06 14.72 -26.96
CA PHE A 314 -11.92 15.07 -26.13
C PHE A 314 -12.39 15.97 -25.01
N LYS A 315 -12.13 15.58 -23.77
CA LYS A 315 -12.68 16.29 -22.60
C LYS A 315 -11.81 16.15 -21.36
N VAL A 316 -11.56 17.28 -20.70
CA VAL A 316 -11.05 17.32 -19.33
C VAL A 316 -12.24 17.52 -18.38
N TYR A 317 -12.52 16.52 -17.56
CA TYR A 317 -13.46 16.58 -16.46
C TYR A 317 -12.73 17.15 -15.24
N LYS A 318 -13.26 18.26 -14.72
CA LYS A 318 -12.67 18.98 -13.59
C LYS A 318 -13.37 18.55 -12.32
N GLY A 319 -12.62 18.07 -11.35
CA GLY A 319 -13.16 17.63 -10.06
C GLY A 319 -12.68 16.23 -9.68
N LYS A 320 -13.22 15.75 -8.56
CA LYS A 320 -12.91 14.43 -8.03
C LYS A 320 -13.36 13.34 -9.00
N TRP A 321 -12.58 12.27 -9.10
CA TRP A 321 -12.86 11.21 -10.06
C TRP A 321 -14.11 10.41 -9.72
N GLN A 322 -14.45 10.32 -8.44
CA GLN A 322 -15.66 9.64 -7.96
C GLN A 322 -16.90 10.26 -8.62
N GLU A 323 -17.03 11.60 -8.54
CA GLU A 323 -18.14 12.35 -9.14
C GLU A 323 -18.13 12.24 -10.67
N ALA A 324 -16.95 12.41 -11.29
CA ALA A 324 -16.84 12.33 -12.75
C ALA A 324 -17.14 10.92 -13.27
N CYS A 325 -16.70 9.86 -12.59
CA CYS A 325 -16.99 8.49 -13.00
C CYS A 325 -18.48 8.14 -12.84
N HIS A 326 -19.15 8.64 -11.80
CA HIS A 326 -20.62 8.53 -11.69
C HIS A 326 -21.32 9.20 -12.86
N GLN A 327 -20.93 10.43 -13.21
CA GLN A 327 -21.48 11.11 -14.39
C GLN A 327 -21.25 10.30 -15.67
N LEU A 328 -20.05 9.75 -15.86
CA LEU A 328 -19.72 8.93 -17.04
C LEU A 328 -20.56 7.66 -17.13
N LEU A 329 -20.85 7.02 -16.00
CA LEU A 329 -21.76 5.87 -15.90
C LEU A 329 -23.20 6.26 -16.29
N GLU A 330 -23.71 7.37 -15.76
CA GLU A 330 -25.05 7.90 -16.09
C GLU A 330 -25.19 8.24 -17.57
N GLU A 331 -24.12 8.75 -18.17
CA GLU A 331 -24.03 9.04 -19.60
C GLU A 331 -23.84 7.79 -20.49
N GLY A 332 -23.65 6.61 -19.88
CA GLY A 332 -23.42 5.34 -20.58
C GLY A 332 -22.11 5.31 -21.36
N GLN A 333 -21.07 6.01 -20.87
CA GLN A 333 -19.75 5.98 -21.49
C GLN A 333 -19.07 4.63 -21.24
N ILE A 334 -18.44 4.09 -22.28
CA ILE A 334 -17.68 2.84 -22.26
C ILE A 334 -16.34 3.07 -22.95
N TYR A 335 -15.27 2.53 -22.38
CA TYR A 335 -13.89 2.76 -22.80
C TYR A 335 -13.17 1.46 -23.15
N ASP A 336 -12.35 1.51 -24.20
CA ASP A 336 -11.49 0.41 -24.61
C ASP A 336 -10.20 0.36 -23.77
N ALA A 337 -9.76 1.50 -23.23
CA ALA A 337 -8.61 1.60 -22.34
C ALA A 337 -8.88 2.57 -21.20
N ILE A 338 -8.56 2.15 -19.97
CA ILE A 338 -8.67 2.98 -18.77
C ILE A 338 -7.33 2.96 -18.04
N TYR A 339 -6.81 4.12 -17.65
CA TYR A 339 -5.63 4.25 -16.80
C TYR A 339 -5.94 5.04 -15.54
N PHE A 340 -5.55 4.51 -14.37
CA PHE A 340 -5.77 5.11 -13.06
C PHE A 340 -4.44 5.41 -12.37
N ASP A 341 -4.14 6.69 -12.17
CA ASP A 341 -2.89 7.19 -11.60
C ASP A 341 -3.16 8.48 -10.82
N THR A 342 -3.85 8.32 -9.70
CA THR A 342 -4.22 9.42 -8.80
C THR A 342 -3.17 9.63 -7.71
N PHE A 343 -3.33 10.68 -6.90
CA PHE A 343 -2.40 10.99 -5.82
C PHE A 343 -3.13 11.40 -4.53
N GLY A 344 -2.59 10.97 -3.40
CA GLY A 344 -3.15 11.24 -2.07
C GLY A 344 -4.35 10.38 -1.70
N GLU A 345 -4.53 9.25 -2.38
CA GLU A 345 -5.59 8.29 -2.11
C GLU A 345 -4.99 7.00 -1.55
N ASP A 346 -5.68 6.41 -0.58
CA ASP A 346 -5.32 5.10 -0.04
C ASP A 346 -5.77 3.96 -0.99
N TYR A 347 -5.38 2.74 -0.65
CA TYR A 347 -5.72 1.55 -1.43
C TYR A 347 -7.24 1.30 -1.55
N SER A 348 -8.03 1.72 -0.56
CA SER A 348 -9.49 1.53 -0.59
C SER A 348 -10.13 2.25 -1.77
N GLN A 349 -9.57 3.38 -2.20
CA GLN A 349 -10.05 4.13 -3.37
C GLN A 349 -9.78 3.39 -4.68
N LEU A 350 -8.58 2.79 -4.84
CA LEU A 350 -8.29 1.94 -5.99
C LEU A 350 -9.21 0.72 -6.01
N ARG A 351 -9.44 0.09 -4.84
CA ARG A 351 -10.37 -1.03 -4.70
C ARG A 351 -11.79 -0.64 -5.09
N MET A 352 -12.30 0.46 -4.57
CA MET A 352 -13.61 1.01 -4.93
C MET A 352 -13.69 1.28 -6.44
N PHE A 353 -12.63 1.82 -7.04
CA PHE A 353 -12.60 2.09 -8.47
C PHE A 353 -12.83 0.84 -9.31
N PHE A 354 -12.05 -0.22 -9.09
CA PHE A 354 -12.17 -1.44 -9.89
C PHE A 354 -13.36 -2.33 -9.52
N THR A 355 -13.93 -2.18 -8.33
CA THR A 355 -15.14 -2.91 -7.90
C THR A 355 -16.42 -2.25 -8.39
N GLU A 356 -16.54 -0.92 -8.27
CA GLU A 356 -17.79 -0.19 -8.50
C GLU A 356 -17.88 0.44 -9.90
N PHE A 357 -16.75 0.90 -10.47
CA PHE A 357 -16.78 1.70 -11.71
C PHE A 357 -16.32 0.92 -12.94
N ILE A 358 -15.26 0.10 -12.82
CA ILE A 358 -14.75 -0.68 -13.96
C ILE A 358 -15.82 -1.57 -14.61
N PRO A 359 -16.69 -2.29 -13.88
CA PRO A 359 -17.74 -3.11 -14.50
C PRO A 359 -18.69 -2.34 -15.42
N GLY A 360 -18.91 -1.05 -15.16
CA GLY A 360 -19.79 -0.20 -15.95
C GLY A 360 -19.10 0.72 -16.96
N LEU A 361 -17.78 0.93 -16.84
CA LEU A 361 -17.02 1.84 -17.70
C LEU A 361 -16.11 1.12 -18.70
N LEU A 362 -15.68 -0.10 -18.43
CA LEU A 362 -14.76 -0.84 -19.29
C LEU A 362 -15.53 -1.64 -20.35
N ASP A 363 -15.08 -1.58 -21.60
CA ASP A 363 -15.58 -2.44 -22.66
C ASP A 363 -15.25 -3.91 -22.36
N SER A 364 -16.05 -4.86 -22.87
CA SER A 364 -15.83 -6.29 -22.61
C SER A 364 -14.47 -6.80 -23.09
N GLU A 365 -13.92 -6.18 -24.14
CA GLU A 365 -12.57 -6.47 -24.66
C GLU A 365 -11.55 -5.39 -24.25
N GLY A 366 -11.95 -4.50 -23.34
CA GLY A 366 -11.15 -3.37 -22.88
C GLY A 366 -10.05 -3.80 -21.90
N ARG A 367 -9.10 -2.89 -21.68
CA ARG A 367 -8.00 -3.06 -20.72
C ARG A 367 -7.97 -1.94 -19.71
N PHE A 368 -7.82 -2.29 -18.44
CA PHE A 368 -7.63 -1.36 -17.33
C PHE A 368 -6.20 -1.51 -16.79
N GLY A 369 -5.54 -0.40 -16.48
CA GLY A 369 -4.24 -0.39 -15.82
C GLY A 369 -4.17 0.72 -14.80
N PHE A 370 -3.22 0.62 -13.88
CA PHE A 370 -2.99 1.64 -12.87
C PHE A 370 -1.50 1.74 -12.54
N PHE A 371 -1.08 2.86 -11.95
CA PHE A 371 0.26 2.97 -11.41
C PHE A 371 0.38 2.15 -10.12
N ASN A 372 1.18 1.08 -10.14
CA ASN A 372 1.35 0.20 -9.00
C ASN A 372 2.51 0.64 -8.11
N GLY A 373 2.27 1.67 -7.29
CA GLY A 373 3.19 2.19 -6.26
C GLY A 373 2.99 1.61 -4.85
N LEU A 374 2.09 0.64 -4.68
CA LEU A 374 1.59 0.19 -3.36
C LEU A 374 2.69 -0.50 -2.54
N GLY A 375 3.21 0.16 -1.50
CA GLY A 375 4.31 -0.36 -0.68
C GLY A 375 5.65 -0.42 -1.42
N ALA A 376 5.84 0.38 -2.47
CA ALA A 376 7.04 0.34 -3.31
C ALA A 376 8.30 0.96 -2.68
N ASP A 377 8.21 1.43 -1.45
CA ASP A 377 9.35 1.79 -0.63
C ASP A 377 9.96 0.57 0.11
N ARG A 378 9.27 -0.57 0.13
CA ARG A 378 9.71 -1.81 0.77
C ARG A 378 9.19 -3.06 0.07
N MET A 379 10.10 -3.92 -0.41
CA MET A 379 9.73 -5.10 -1.22
C MET A 379 8.71 -6.04 -0.57
N ILE A 380 8.79 -6.29 0.75
CA ILE A 380 7.79 -7.15 1.40
C ILE A 380 6.38 -6.55 1.33
N CYS A 381 6.25 -5.23 1.51
CA CYS A 381 4.97 -4.54 1.40
C CYS A 381 4.48 -4.56 -0.05
N TYR A 382 5.39 -4.30 -1.00
CA TYR A 382 5.08 -4.38 -2.43
C TYR A 382 4.56 -5.77 -2.84
N ASP A 383 5.17 -6.84 -2.35
CA ASP A 383 4.75 -8.22 -2.63
C ASP A 383 3.41 -8.57 -1.95
N VAL A 384 3.18 -8.09 -0.72
CA VAL A 384 1.90 -8.26 -0.01
C VAL A 384 0.78 -7.55 -0.79
N TYR A 385 0.94 -6.26 -1.08
CA TYR A 385 -0.10 -5.48 -1.76
C TYR A 385 -0.32 -5.94 -3.21
N THR A 386 0.71 -6.40 -3.92
CA THR A 386 0.53 -7.04 -5.24
C THR A 386 -0.46 -8.21 -5.16
N LYS A 387 -0.33 -9.08 -4.15
CA LYS A 387 -1.22 -10.23 -3.95
C LYS A 387 -2.61 -9.83 -3.45
N VAL A 388 -2.70 -8.84 -2.56
CA VAL A 388 -3.98 -8.32 -2.07
C VAL A 388 -4.79 -7.72 -3.22
N VAL A 389 -4.14 -6.97 -4.11
CA VAL A 389 -4.77 -6.42 -5.32
C VAL A 389 -5.22 -7.53 -6.26
N GLU A 390 -4.40 -8.56 -6.49
CA GLU A 390 -4.80 -9.75 -7.27
C GLU A 390 -6.09 -10.38 -6.73
N LEU A 391 -6.18 -10.61 -5.42
CA LEU A 391 -7.37 -11.21 -4.80
C LEU A 391 -8.61 -10.34 -4.98
N HIS A 392 -8.49 -9.03 -4.71
CA HIS A 392 -9.63 -8.11 -4.85
C HIS A 392 -10.05 -7.89 -6.31
N LEU A 393 -9.11 -7.91 -7.26
CA LEU A 393 -9.45 -7.84 -8.69
C LEU A 393 -10.23 -9.09 -9.13
N VAL A 394 -9.83 -10.28 -8.68
CA VAL A 394 -10.56 -11.53 -8.93
C VAL A 394 -11.97 -11.46 -8.33
N ASP A 395 -12.12 -10.95 -7.10
CA ASP A 395 -13.44 -10.73 -6.49
C ASP A 395 -14.31 -9.74 -7.28
N ALA A 396 -13.69 -8.76 -7.96
CA ALA A 396 -14.36 -7.82 -8.86
C ALA A 396 -14.64 -8.38 -10.28
N GLY A 397 -14.29 -9.64 -10.54
CA GLY A 397 -14.48 -10.25 -11.86
C GLY A 397 -13.42 -9.87 -12.90
N LEU A 398 -12.21 -9.52 -12.46
CA LEU A 398 -11.07 -9.15 -13.30
C LEU A 398 -9.90 -10.12 -13.11
N ASP A 399 -9.20 -10.44 -14.20
CA ASP A 399 -7.84 -11.00 -14.19
C ASP A 399 -6.81 -9.87 -14.29
N VAL A 400 -5.59 -10.09 -13.78
CA VAL A 400 -4.45 -9.18 -13.95
C VAL A 400 -3.21 -9.91 -14.45
N ASP A 401 -2.60 -9.37 -15.51
CA ASP A 401 -1.26 -9.75 -15.97
C ASP A 401 -0.23 -8.74 -15.45
N TRP A 402 0.85 -9.26 -14.86
CA TRP A 402 1.95 -8.46 -14.32
C TRP A 402 3.15 -8.51 -15.24
N LYS A 403 3.36 -7.45 -16.03
CA LYS A 403 4.61 -7.29 -16.77
C LYS A 403 5.68 -6.68 -15.86
N VAL A 404 6.76 -7.42 -15.64
CA VAL A 404 7.90 -6.94 -14.85
C VAL A 404 8.80 -6.04 -15.71
N ILE A 405 9.10 -4.85 -15.21
CA ILE A 405 9.96 -3.85 -15.82
C ILE A 405 11.15 -3.59 -14.88
N ASP A 406 12.36 -3.64 -15.40
CA ASP A 406 13.55 -3.25 -14.65
C ASP A 406 13.58 -1.72 -14.49
N VAL A 407 13.75 -1.25 -13.26
CA VAL A 407 13.84 0.17 -12.92
C VAL A 407 15.32 0.56 -12.81
N GLU A 408 15.70 1.65 -13.48
CA GLU A 408 17.06 2.18 -13.42
C GLU A 408 17.31 2.83 -12.04
N MET A 409 18.04 2.12 -11.18
CA MET A 409 18.22 2.55 -9.79
C MET A 409 19.38 3.54 -9.58
N SER A 410 20.26 3.78 -10.54
CA SER A 410 21.45 4.62 -10.31
C SER A 410 21.11 6.05 -9.89
N HIS A 411 19.95 6.56 -10.34
CA HIS A 411 19.44 7.88 -9.96
C HIS A 411 18.37 7.87 -8.86
N LEU A 412 17.97 6.68 -8.39
CA LEU A 412 16.94 6.47 -7.36
C LEU A 412 17.47 5.87 -6.03
N ALA A 413 18.72 5.40 -6.03
CA ALA A 413 19.28 4.58 -4.94
C ALA A 413 19.43 5.31 -3.59
N GLU A 414 19.58 6.63 -3.58
CA GLU A 414 19.89 7.40 -2.37
C GLU A 414 18.89 8.53 -2.13
N ALA A 415 18.42 8.67 -0.88
CA ALA A 415 17.53 9.76 -0.48
C ALA A 415 18.21 11.14 -0.67
N GLY A 416 17.45 12.10 -1.21
CA GLY A 416 17.92 13.47 -1.44
C GLY A 416 18.96 13.64 -2.55
N LYS A 417 19.23 12.61 -3.37
CA LYS A 417 20.13 12.66 -4.53
C LYS A 417 19.42 12.26 -5.82
N GLY A 418 19.92 12.71 -6.97
CA GLY A 418 19.37 12.34 -8.28
C GLY A 418 17.91 12.78 -8.43
N GLU A 419 17.02 11.84 -8.74
CA GLU A 419 15.59 12.14 -8.88
C GLU A 419 14.95 12.58 -7.55
N TRP A 420 15.58 12.27 -6.41
CA TRP A 420 15.08 12.66 -5.10
C TRP A 420 15.58 14.03 -4.61
N GLU A 421 16.40 14.74 -5.41
CA GLU A 421 16.80 16.11 -5.09
C GLU A 421 15.58 17.04 -5.07
N GLY A 422 15.34 17.67 -3.91
CA GLY A 422 14.18 18.53 -3.67
C GLY A 422 12.88 17.77 -3.39
N VAL A 423 12.92 16.45 -3.25
CA VAL A 423 11.79 15.60 -2.88
C VAL A 423 11.95 15.11 -1.45
N LYS A 424 10.93 15.31 -0.61
CA LYS A 424 10.92 15.00 0.82
C LYS A 424 11.13 13.52 1.08
N ARG A 425 10.41 12.65 0.36
CA ARG A 425 10.42 11.20 0.54
C ARG A 425 10.63 10.47 -0.77
N ARG A 426 11.35 9.34 -0.70
CA ARG A 426 11.42 8.39 -1.80
C ARG A 426 10.23 7.45 -1.69
N TYR A 427 9.27 7.59 -2.59
CA TYR A 427 8.12 6.68 -2.65
C TYR A 427 8.46 5.38 -3.40
N TRP A 428 9.67 5.26 -3.96
CA TRP A 428 10.11 4.09 -4.71
C TRP A 428 11.56 3.70 -4.36
N THR A 429 11.79 2.43 -4.04
CA THR A 429 13.13 1.90 -3.70
C THR A 429 13.46 0.57 -4.40
N LEU A 430 12.59 0.07 -5.27
CA LEU A 430 12.69 -1.27 -5.86
C LEU A 430 13.32 -1.24 -7.25
N ASP A 431 14.12 -2.25 -7.57
CA ASP A 431 14.72 -2.43 -8.89
C ASP A 431 13.77 -2.98 -9.95
N LYS A 432 12.52 -3.31 -9.57
CA LYS A 432 11.52 -3.90 -10.45
C LYS A 432 10.14 -3.29 -10.21
N TYR A 433 9.50 -2.87 -11.29
CA TYR A 433 8.11 -2.42 -11.33
C TYR A 433 7.22 -3.51 -11.92
N ARG A 434 6.10 -3.84 -11.27
CA ARG A 434 5.07 -4.75 -11.79
C ARG A 434 3.95 -3.93 -12.41
N LEU A 435 3.92 -3.91 -13.74
CA LEU A 435 2.92 -3.21 -14.52
C LEU A 435 1.63 -4.05 -14.62
N PRO A 436 0.50 -3.57 -14.07
CA PRO A 436 -0.77 -4.28 -14.14
C PRO A 436 -1.46 -4.05 -15.48
N THR A 437 -1.92 -5.12 -16.11
CA THR A 437 -2.92 -5.08 -17.18
C THR A 437 -4.10 -5.95 -16.79
N CYS A 438 -5.22 -5.30 -16.49
CA CYS A 438 -6.44 -5.95 -16.02
C CYS A 438 -7.45 -6.10 -17.17
N THR A 439 -8.13 -7.24 -17.19
CA THR A 439 -9.21 -7.58 -18.14
C THR A 439 -10.32 -8.31 -17.42
N PHE A 440 -11.55 -8.32 -17.93
CA PHE A 440 -12.60 -9.17 -17.36
C PHE A 440 -12.22 -10.66 -17.41
N LEU A 441 -12.62 -11.43 -16.40
CA LEU A 441 -12.45 -12.89 -16.36
C LEU A 441 -13.14 -13.52 -17.59
N GLY A 442 -12.38 -14.29 -18.39
CA GLY A 442 -12.86 -14.85 -19.66
C GLY A 442 -12.05 -16.01 -20.21
#